data_AF-A0AAV5TWN9-F1
#
_entry.id   AF-A0AAV5TWN9-F1
#
_cell.length_a   1.000
_cell.length_b   1.000
_cell.length_c   1.000
_cell.angle_alpha   90.00
_cell.angle_beta   90.00
_cell.angle_gamma   90.00
#
_symmetry.space_group_name_H-M   'P 1'
#
loop_
_entity.id
_entity.type
_entity.pdbx_description
1 polymer ?
#
loop_
_entity_poly.entity_id
_entity_poly.type
_entity_poly.pdbx_seq_one_letter_code
_entity_poly.pdbx_strand_id
1 'polypeptide(L)'
;DPGFHEHIKHLPYRVINDEGEPLVLVDYKGSPNLITPEEITALLIAKLKMTAEAHLKQKVEKAVITVPWFFNEEQREAVQAAGSIAGLDVSLF
;
A
#
# COMPACT_ATOMS: atom_id res chain seq x y z
N ASP A 1 -13.64 -6.97 10.59
CA ASP A 1 -12.77 -7.53 11.65
C ASP A 1 -13.06 -6.82 12.98
N PRO A 2 -13.43 -7.56 14.05
CA PRO A 2 -13.67 -6.99 15.38
C PRO A 2 -12.46 -6.25 15.98
N GLY A 3 -11.23 -6.67 15.68
CA GLY A 3 -10.00 -6.04 16.21
C GLY A 3 -9.63 -4.73 15.52
N PHE A 4 -10.12 -4.52 14.29
CA PHE A 4 -9.82 -3.33 13.48
C PHE A 4 -10.28 -2.03 14.13
N HIS A 5 -11.49 -2.02 14.70
CA HIS A 5 -12.08 -0.82 15.31
C HIS A 5 -11.37 -0.39 16.59
N GLU A 6 -10.73 -1.32 17.29
CA GLU A 6 -9.94 -1.03 18.49
C GLU A 6 -8.55 -0.53 18.13
N HIS A 7 -7.90 -1.14 17.14
CA HIS A 7 -6.61 -0.68 16.62
C HIS A 7 -6.64 0.76 16.07
N ILE A 8 -7.69 1.15 15.34
CA ILE A 8 -7.80 2.52 14.78
C ILE A 8 -7.69 3.60 15.86
N LYS A 9 -8.20 3.35 17.07
CA LYS A 9 -8.17 4.32 18.18
C LYS A 9 -6.76 4.64 18.68
N HIS A 10 -5.79 3.77 18.38
CA HIS A 10 -4.40 3.91 18.82
C HIS A 10 -3.48 4.42 17.70
N LEU A 11 -4.00 4.67 16.50
CA LEU A 11 -3.20 5.17 15.38
C LEU A 11 -2.97 6.68 15.51
N PRO A 12 -1.77 7.18 15.17
CA PRO A 12 -1.48 8.61 15.17
C PRO A 12 -2.08 9.36 13.96
N TYR A 13 -2.75 8.65 13.06
CA TYR A 13 -3.38 9.18 11.85
C TYR A 13 -4.87 8.83 11.82
N ARG A 14 -5.65 9.63 11.09
CA ARG A 14 -7.10 9.47 11.03
C ARG A 14 -7.49 8.53 9.90
N VAL A 15 -8.33 7.55 10.23
CA VAL A 15 -8.98 6.65 9.27
C VAL A 15 -10.46 7.04 9.16
N ILE A 16 -10.96 7.14 7.94
CA ILE A 16 -12.35 7.44 7.60
C ILE A 16 -12.92 6.20 6.91
N ASN A 17 -14.16 5.84 7.23
CA ASN A 17 -14.87 4.79 6.51
C ASN A 17 -15.72 5.46 5.43
N ASP A 18 -15.46 5.13 4.18
CA ASP A 18 -16.22 5.59 3.01
C ASP A 18 -16.91 4.37 2.38
N GLU A 19 -18.24 4.28 2.52
CA GLU A 19 -19.07 3.17 2.00
C GLU A 19 -18.61 1.74 2.36
N GLY A 20 -17.84 1.57 3.43
CA GLY A 20 -17.26 0.29 3.85
C GLY A 20 -15.76 0.17 3.61
N GLU A 21 -15.16 1.09 2.85
CA GLU A 21 -13.74 1.13 2.55
C GLU A 21 -12.98 2.05 3.54
N PRO A 22 -11.88 1.58 4.15
CA PRO A 22 -11.09 2.40 5.05
C PRO A 22 -10.11 3.31 4.28
N LEU A 23 -10.32 4.62 4.36
CA LEU A 23 -9.45 5.65 3.78
C LEU A 23 -8.61 6.32 4.86
N VAL A 24 -7.35 6.62 4.57
CA VAL A 24 -6.49 7.39 5.46
C VAL A 24 -6.57 8.86 5.08
N LEU A 25 -6.85 9.74 6.04
CA LEU A 25 -6.79 11.18 5.84
C LEU A 25 -5.36 11.67 6.06
N VAL A 26 -4.76 12.22 5.00
CA VAL A 26 -3.42 12.81 5.03
C VAL A 26 -3.48 14.28 4.67
N ASP A 27 -2.70 15.11 5.36
CA ASP A 27 -2.42 16.47 4.89
C ASP A 27 -1.25 16.39 3.91
N TYR A 28 -1.51 16.78 2.66
CA TYR A 28 -0.47 16.93 1.67
C TYR A 28 -0.44 18.38 1.19
N LYS A 29 0.65 19.08 1.54
CA LYS A 29 0.90 20.48 1.17
C LYS A 29 -0.22 21.44 1.63
N GLY A 30 -0.81 21.21 2.80
CA GLY A 30 -1.89 22.03 3.36
C GLY A 30 -3.28 21.71 2.81
N SER A 31 -3.41 20.64 2.04
CA SER A 31 -4.69 20.14 1.52
C SER A 31 -5.00 18.76 2.11
N PRO A 32 -6.20 18.56 2.68
CA PRO A 32 -6.64 17.24 3.10
C PRO A 32 -6.85 16.34 1.88
N ASN A 33 -6.25 15.16 1.88
CA ASN A 33 -6.40 14.14 0.86
C ASN A 33 -6.79 12.82 1.52
N LEU A 34 -7.66 12.07 0.85
CA LEU A 34 -8.00 10.70 1.21
C LEU A 34 -7.16 9.77 0.33
N ILE A 35 -6.52 8.79 0.95
CA ILE A 35 -5.67 7.82 0.26
C ILE A 35 -6.03 6.42 0.74
N THR A 36 -6.07 5.46 -0.18
CA THR A 36 -6.35 4.07 0.18
C THR A 36 -5.10 3.38 0.76
N PRO A 37 -5.26 2.28 1.52
CA PRO A 37 -4.13 1.47 1.97
C PRO A 37 -3.24 0.95 0.83
N GLU A 38 -3.84 0.62 -0.32
CA GLU A 38 -3.16 0.16 -1.53
C GLU A 38 -2.30 1.27 -2.12
N GLU A 39 -2.82 2.50 -2.20
CA GLU A 39 -2.06 3.65 -2.70
C GLU A 39 -0.87 4.00 -1.78
N ILE A 40 -1.05 3.94 -0.45
CA ILE A 40 0.06 4.09 0.51
C ILE A 40 1.12 3.02 0.24
N THR A 41 0.70 1.77 0.06
CA THR A 41 1.59 0.64 -0.21
C THR A 41 2.30 0.82 -1.55
N ALA A 42 1.62 1.34 -2.57
CA ALA A 42 2.19 1.63 -3.88
C ALA A 42 3.28 2.71 -3.80
N LEU A 43 3.10 3.76 -2.99
CA LEU A 43 4.13 4.77 -2.75
C LEU A 43 5.39 4.16 -2.11
N LEU A 44 5.22 3.22 -1.18
CA LEU A 44 6.33 2.49 -0.57
C LEU A 44 7.06 1.63 -1.60
N ILE A 45 6.33 0.84 -2.40
CA ILE A 45 6.89 -0.01 -3.46
C ILE A 45 7.62 0.84 -4.51
N ALA A 46 7.05 1.97 -4.92
CA ALA A 46 7.67 2.90 -5.86
C ALA A 46 8.98 3.46 -5.30
N LYS A 47 9.04 3.79 -4.00
CA LYS A 47 10.29 4.24 -3.35
C LYS A 47 11.36 3.16 -3.34
N LEU A 48 10.99 1.91 -3.10
CA LEU A 48 11.90 0.76 -3.15
C LEU A 48 12.41 0.53 -4.58
N LYS A 49 11.52 0.58 -5.57
CA LYS A 49 11.85 0.52 -6.99
C LYS A 49 12.89 1.59 -7.36
N MET A 50 12.63 2.86 -7.03
CA MET A 50 13.58 3.95 -7.32
C MET A 50 14.97 3.70 -6.71
N THR A 51 14.99 3.13 -5.50
CA THR A 51 16.25 2.79 -4.81
C THR A 51 16.99 1.66 -5.52
N ALA A 52 16.27 0.63 -5.95
CA ALA A 52 16.82 -0.48 -6.73
C ALA A 52 17.33 -0.02 -8.10
N GLU A 53 16.55 0.81 -8.82
CA GLU A 53 16.93 1.38 -10.12
C GLU A 53 18.18 2.26 -10.01
N ALA A 54 18.28 3.09 -8.96
CA ALA A 54 19.46 3.90 -8.70
C ALA A 54 20.70 3.04 -8.40
N HIS A 55 20.53 1.92 -7.68
CA HIS A 55 21.62 1.00 -7.37
C HIS A 55 22.09 0.22 -8.60
N LEU A 56 21.14 -0.31 -9.39
CA LEU A 56 21.42 -1.16 -10.54
C LEU A 56 21.70 -0.37 -11.84
N LYS A 57 21.41 0.95 -11.85
CA LYS A 57 21.49 1.83 -13.03
C LYS A 57 20.70 1.32 -14.24
N GLN A 58 19.61 0.61 -13.98
CA GLN A 58 18.69 0.06 -14.98
C GLN A 58 17.26 0.14 -14.48
N LYS A 59 16.30 0.08 -15.40
CA LYS A 59 14.87 0.05 -15.08
C LYS A 59 14.49 -1.29 -14.46
N VAL A 60 13.67 -1.25 -13.41
CA VAL A 60 13.13 -2.46 -12.77
C VAL A 60 11.65 -2.56 -13.12
N GLU A 61 11.27 -3.66 -13.77
CA GLU A 61 9.91 -3.86 -14.28
C GLU A 61 9.14 -4.98 -13.56
N LYS A 62 9.85 -5.90 -12.90
CA LYS A 62 9.27 -7.09 -12.26
C LYS A 62 9.74 -7.23 -10.83
N ALA A 63 8.86 -7.68 -9.94
CA ALA A 63 9.20 -7.95 -8.55
C ALA A 63 8.44 -9.16 -8.00
N VAL A 64 9.07 -9.84 -7.04
CA VAL A 64 8.41 -10.83 -6.19
C VAL A 64 8.25 -10.20 -4.81
N ILE A 65 7.01 -10.15 -4.30
CA ILE A 65 6.68 -9.58 -3.00
C ILE A 65 6.20 -10.69 -2.08
N THR A 66 6.81 -10.78 -0.89
CA THR A 66 6.40 -11.75 0.12
C THR A 66 5.13 -11.31 0.83
N VAL A 67 4.20 -12.24 1.02
CA VAL A 67 2.97 -12.00 1.78
C VAL A 67 2.83 -12.95 2.96
N PRO A 68 2.28 -12.51 4.11
CA PRO A 68 2.06 -13.41 5.22
C PRO A 68 1.10 -14.55 4.87
N TRP A 69 1.32 -15.73 5.45
CA TRP A 69 0.49 -16.91 5.20
C TRP A 69 -1.01 -16.66 5.46
N PHE A 70 -1.32 -15.83 6.46
CA PHE A 70 -2.68 -15.53 6.92
C PHE A 70 -3.42 -14.50 6.06
N PHE A 71 -2.79 -13.96 5.01
CA PHE A 71 -3.50 -13.09 4.07
C PHE A 71 -4.54 -13.89 3.28
N ASN A 72 -5.76 -13.35 3.23
CA ASN A 72 -6.81 -13.87 2.35
C ASN A 72 -6.57 -13.43 0.89
N GLU A 73 -7.44 -13.86 -0.03
CA GLU A 73 -7.33 -13.54 -1.46
C GLU A 73 -7.42 -12.03 -1.74
N GLU A 74 -8.39 -11.35 -1.14
CA GLU A 74 -8.57 -9.89 -1.26
C GLU A 74 -7.32 -9.09 -0.82
N GLN A 75 -6.71 -9.46 0.31
CA GLN A 75 -5.48 -8.83 0.79
C GLN A 75 -4.27 -9.12 -0.11
N ARG A 76 -4.23 -10.30 -0.75
CA ARG A 76 -3.19 -10.64 -1.73
C ARG A 76 -3.38 -9.83 -3.02
N GLU A 77 -4.61 -9.70 -3.49
CA GLU A 77 -4.95 -8.85 -4.64
C GLU A 77 -4.61 -7.38 -4.38
N ALA A 78 -4.90 -6.87 -3.17
CA ALA A 78 -4.52 -5.52 -2.75
C ALA A 78 -3.01 -5.26 -2.85
N VAL A 79 -2.17 -6.25 -2.46
CA VAL A 79 -0.70 -6.16 -2.61
C VAL A 79 -0.28 -6.15 -4.09
N GLN A 80 -0.91 -6.97 -4.94
CA GLN A 80 -0.63 -6.97 -6.38
C GLN A 80 -1.07 -5.67 -7.06
N ALA A 81 -2.23 -5.13 -6.66
CA ALA A 81 -2.73 -3.84 -7.11
C ALA A 81 -1.77 -2.70 -6.73
N ALA A 82 -1.29 -2.67 -5.48
CA ALA A 82 -0.28 -1.71 -5.05
C ALA A 82 1.01 -1.80 -5.89
N GLY A 83 1.45 -3.03 -6.19
CA GLY A 83 2.57 -3.28 -7.11
C GLY A 83 2.36 -2.72 -8.51
N SER A 84 1.14 -2.92 -9.04
CA SER A 84 0.74 -2.44 -10.36
C SER A 84 0.68 -0.91 -10.41
N ILE A 85 0.14 -0.25 -9.37
CA ILE A 85 0.12 1.22 -9.23
C ILE A 85 1.56 1.77 -9.17
N ALA A 86 2.50 1.05 -8.56
CA ALA A 86 3.92 1.41 -8.54
C ALA A 86 4.66 1.15 -9.88
N GLY A 87 3.97 0.61 -10.89
CA GLY A 87 4.53 0.29 -12.20
C GLY A 87 5.49 -0.91 -12.17
N LEU A 88 5.17 -1.93 -11.37
CA LEU A 88 5.84 -3.21 -11.35
C LEU A 88 4.85 -4.34 -11.69
N ASP A 89 5.31 -5.30 -12.47
CA ASP A 89 4.67 -6.61 -12.63
C ASP A 89 5.05 -7.48 -11.43
N VAL A 90 4.06 -7.72 -10.55
CA VAL A 90 4.27 -8.34 -9.24
C VAL A 90 3.75 -9.77 -9.21
N SER A 91 4.60 -10.68 -8.75
CA SER A 91 4.21 -12.02 -8.32
C SER A 91 4.33 -12.12 -6.80
N LEU A 92 3.46 -12.90 -6.17
CA LEU A 92 3.50 -13.11 -4.72
C LEU A 92 4.25 -14.40 -4.36
N PHE A 93 4.96 -14.38 -3.23
CA PHE A 93 5.60 -15.54 -2.62
C PHE A 93 5.11 -15.74 -1.19
#